data_AF-A0A101J925-F1
#
_entry.id   AF-A0A101J925-F1
#
_cell.length_a   1.000
_cell.length_b   1.000
_cell.length_c   1.000
_cell.angle_alpha   90.00
_cell.angle_beta   90.00
_cell.angle_gamma   90.00
#
_symmetry.space_group_name_H-M   'P 1'
#
loop_
_entity.id
_entity.type
_entity.pdbx_description
1 polymer ?
#
loop_
_entity_poly.entity_id
_entity_poly.type
_entity_poly.pdbx_seq_one_letter_code
_entity_poly.pdbx_strand_id
1 'polypeptide(L)'
;MSRMAQAVIMLLFGGAIIKATITDVFLRYVKEGLRPFLLVAGILLVAAALMTIWYDLRAGRQAPSESSSPDGPEPSADPHDEHDDGHGHGHHEPRVGRLLLLPVLGLLLISPPALGSFAAGQAGSVGLSAASDYPPLPDGDPIEVSLLDYASRAVFDSGRSLTGRNVKLTGFITPGPDGKPMIARMVLTCCAADGRPIKIGMAGVPIDAPADAWVEVVGVYSSQIGTDPVNQARVAYVDVRSWQEIDEPKQPYA
;
A
#
# COMPACT_ATOMS: atom_id res chain seq x y z
N MET A 1 -28.91 -5.27 3.73
CA MET A 1 -28.47 -3.93 3.29
C MET A 1 -29.37 -3.51 2.12
N SER A 2 -29.91 -2.28 2.10
CA SER A 2 -30.78 -1.86 0.99
C SER A 2 -29.98 -1.66 -0.31
N ARG A 3 -30.63 -1.83 -1.48
CA ARG A 3 -29.98 -1.62 -2.79
C ARG A 3 -29.38 -0.22 -2.93
N MET A 4 -30.08 0.78 -2.37
CA MET A 4 -29.61 2.16 -2.32
C MET A 4 -28.37 2.32 -1.43
N ALA A 5 -28.34 1.69 -0.26
CA ALA A 5 -27.13 1.73 0.59
C ALA A 5 -25.93 1.07 -0.10
N GLN A 6 -26.15 -0.04 -0.80
CA GLN A 6 -25.09 -0.71 -1.57
C GLN A 6 -24.57 0.16 -2.72
N ALA A 7 -25.47 0.82 -3.47
CA ALA A 7 -25.07 1.72 -4.56
C ALA A 7 -24.27 2.91 -4.06
N VAL A 8 -24.67 3.52 -2.94
CA VAL A 8 -23.93 4.63 -2.32
C VAL A 8 -22.53 4.18 -1.87
N ILE A 9 -22.41 3.01 -1.23
CA ILE A 9 -21.11 2.47 -0.82
C ILE A 9 -20.21 2.22 -2.04
N MET A 10 -20.74 1.60 -3.10
CA MET A 10 -19.99 1.37 -4.35
C MET A 10 -19.53 2.68 -5.01
N LEU A 11 -20.38 3.70 -5.03
CA LEU A 11 -20.05 5.01 -5.59
C LEU A 11 -18.93 5.69 -4.79
N LEU A 12 -19.05 5.70 -3.45
CA LEU A 12 -18.05 6.29 -2.56
C LEU A 12 -16.71 5.57 -2.65
N PHE A 13 -16.73 4.24 -2.64
CA PHE A 13 -15.51 3.43 -2.70
C PHE A 13 -14.84 3.52 -4.08
N GLY A 14 -15.61 3.41 -5.17
CA GLY A 14 -15.10 3.58 -6.54
C GLY A 14 -14.53 4.99 -6.77
N GLY A 15 -15.22 6.03 -6.29
CA GLY A 15 -14.74 7.41 -6.34
C GLY A 15 -13.46 7.63 -5.53
N ALA A 16 -13.36 7.02 -4.34
CA ALA A 16 -12.14 7.08 -3.52
C ALA A 16 -10.95 6.42 -4.21
N ILE A 17 -11.14 5.25 -4.84
CA ILE A 17 -10.10 4.57 -5.63
C ILE A 17 -9.63 5.44 -6.80
N ILE A 18 -10.57 6.01 -7.57
CA ILE A 18 -10.24 6.90 -8.70
C ILE A 18 -9.44 8.11 -8.20
N LYS A 19 -9.93 8.79 -7.15
CA LYS A 19 -9.22 9.92 -6.54
C LYS A 19 -7.80 9.53 -6.15
N ALA A 20 -7.64 8.45 -5.38
CA ALA A 20 -6.33 7.98 -4.91
C ALA A 20 -5.38 7.64 -6.07
N THR A 21 -5.92 7.14 -7.18
CA THR A 21 -5.17 6.79 -8.40
C THR A 21 -4.73 8.04 -9.18
N ILE A 22 -5.55 9.10 -9.17
CA ILE A 22 -5.23 10.38 -9.83
C ILE A 22 -4.26 11.20 -8.97
N THR A 23 -4.40 11.18 -7.64
CA THR A 23 -3.55 11.95 -6.71
C THR A 23 -2.28 11.20 -6.29
N ASP A 24 -1.95 10.08 -6.95
CA ASP A 24 -0.78 9.22 -6.66
C ASP A 24 -0.68 8.67 -5.22
N VAL A 25 -1.72 8.87 -4.40
CA VAL A 25 -1.79 8.38 -3.01
C VAL A 25 -1.73 6.85 -2.97
N PHE A 26 -2.20 6.18 -4.03
CA PHE A 26 -2.10 4.72 -4.15
C PHE A 26 -0.65 4.20 -4.14
N LEU A 27 0.34 5.02 -4.52
CA LEU A 27 1.76 4.64 -4.52
C LEU A 27 2.31 4.38 -3.11
N ARG A 28 1.62 4.84 -2.06
CA ARG A 28 1.93 4.49 -0.67
C ARG A 28 1.56 3.05 -0.31
N TYR A 29 0.83 2.36 -1.17
CA TYR A 29 0.24 1.05 -0.86
C TYR A 29 0.46 0.01 -1.94
N VAL A 30 0.53 0.41 -3.21
CA VAL A 30 0.49 -0.51 -4.35
C VAL A 30 1.53 -0.10 -5.38
N LYS A 31 2.10 -1.10 -6.08
CA LYS A 31 3.06 -0.89 -7.16
C LYS A 31 2.48 -0.02 -8.28
N GLU A 32 3.30 0.88 -8.82
CA GLU A 32 2.88 1.83 -9.87
C GLU A 32 2.24 1.15 -11.09
N GLY A 33 2.77 0.00 -11.52
CA GLY A 33 2.25 -0.75 -12.67
C GLY A 33 0.79 -1.20 -12.54
N LEU A 34 0.20 -1.16 -11.34
CA LEU A 34 -1.20 -1.50 -11.09
C LEU A 34 -2.16 -0.32 -11.27
N ARG A 35 -1.65 0.89 -11.53
CA ARG A 35 -2.43 2.11 -11.79
C ARG A 35 -3.57 1.93 -12.80
N PRO A 36 -3.36 1.37 -14.01
CA PRO A 36 -4.44 1.23 -14.99
C PRO A 36 -5.54 0.27 -14.50
N PHE A 37 -5.18 -0.81 -13.81
CA PHE A 37 -6.14 -1.77 -13.27
C PHE A 37 -6.99 -1.15 -12.14
N LEU A 38 -6.37 -0.37 -11.25
CA LEU A 38 -7.08 0.36 -10.20
C LEU A 38 -8.05 1.39 -10.77
N LEU A 39 -7.63 2.13 -11.81
CA LEU A 39 -8.47 3.11 -12.47
C LEU A 39 -9.69 2.44 -13.12
N VAL A 40 -9.48 1.34 -13.87
CA VAL A 40 -10.57 0.59 -14.50
C VAL A 40 -11.52 0.01 -13.46
N ALA A 41 -11.01 -0.59 -12.39
CA ALA A 41 -11.84 -1.12 -11.32
C ALA A 41 -12.69 -0.03 -10.65
N GLY A 42 -12.09 1.14 -10.37
CA GLY A 42 -12.81 2.30 -9.84
C GLY A 42 -13.93 2.79 -10.77
N ILE A 43 -13.66 2.87 -12.08
CA ILE A 43 -14.66 3.25 -13.09
C ILE A 43 -15.80 2.24 -13.13
N LEU A 44 -15.50 0.93 -13.12
CA LEU A 44 -16.52 -0.11 -13.14
C LEU A 44 -17.42 -0.06 -11.90
N LEU A 45 -16.85 0.19 -10.71
CA LEU A 45 -17.62 0.36 -9.48
C LEU A 45 -18.57 1.56 -9.55
N VAL A 46 -18.07 2.70 -10.04
CA VAL A 46 -18.89 3.91 -10.22
C VAL A 46 -19.99 3.67 -11.26
N ALA A 47 -19.67 3.03 -12.39
CA ALA A 47 -20.65 2.70 -13.42
C ALA A 47 -21.76 1.77 -12.90
N ALA A 48 -21.40 0.72 -12.14
CA ALA A 48 -22.36 -0.19 -11.52
C ALA A 48 -23.26 0.53 -10.49
N ALA A 49 -22.70 1.44 -9.69
CA ALA A 49 -23.46 2.26 -8.75
C ALA A 49 -24.47 3.17 -9.47
N LEU A 50 -24.02 3.88 -10.51
CA LEU A 50 -24.89 4.76 -11.32
C LEU A 50 -26.00 3.97 -12.02
N MET A 51 -25.68 2.79 -12.55
CA MET A 51 -26.66 1.90 -13.19
C MET A 51 -27.72 1.42 -12.18
N THR A 52 -27.31 1.08 -10.96
CA THR A 52 -28.24 0.67 -9.89
C THR A 52 -29.19 1.81 -9.51
N ILE A 53 -28.67 3.02 -9.29
CA ILE A 53 -29.47 4.22 -8.99
C ILE A 53 -30.45 4.50 -10.13
N TRP A 54 -29.99 4.41 -11.38
CA TRP A 54 -30.80 4.69 -12.56
C TRP A 54 -31.93 3.67 -12.76
N TYR A 55 -31.68 2.39 -12.54
CA TYR A 55 -32.72 1.37 -12.60
C TYR A 55 -33.79 1.55 -11.53
N ASP A 56 -33.40 1.90 -10.30
CA ASP A 56 -34.35 2.12 -9.21
C ASP A 56 -35.25 3.35 -9.50
N LEU A 57 -34.65 4.44 -10.00
CA LEU A 57 -35.38 5.64 -10.43
C LEU A 57 -36.31 5.39 -11.62
N ARG A 58 -35.98 4.44 -12.52
CA ARG A 58 -36.86 4.05 -13.64
C ARG A 58 -37.96 3.09 -13.21
N ALA A 59 -37.67 2.14 -12.32
CA ALA A 59 -38.64 1.20 -11.79
C ALA A 59 -39.69 1.90 -10.91
N GLY A 60 -39.30 2.94 -10.16
CA GLY A 60 -40.22 3.80 -9.40
C GLY A 60 -41.19 4.64 -10.25
N ARG A 61 -41.09 4.62 -11.59
CA ARG A 61 -42.03 5.27 -12.53
C ARG A 61 -43.08 4.32 -13.14
N GLN A 62 -43.05 3.02 -12.83
CA GLN A 62 -44.00 2.02 -13.34
C GLN A 62 -44.85 1.36 -12.24
N ALA A 63 -45.38 2.15 -11.31
CA ALA A 63 -46.50 1.72 -10.47
C ALA A 63 -47.75 2.55 -10.83
N PRO A 64 -48.63 2.06 -11.73
CA PRO A 64 -50.00 2.50 -11.75
C PRO A 64 -50.70 2.01 -10.48
N SER A 65 -51.47 2.92 -9.91
CA SER A 65 -52.48 2.71 -8.87
C SER A 65 -53.40 1.52 -9.13
N GLU A 66 -53.60 0.67 -8.12
CA GLU A 66 -54.95 0.15 -7.83
C GLU A 66 -55.24 0.32 -6.33
N SER A 67 -56.12 1.28 -6.08
CA SER A 67 -56.87 1.49 -4.85
C SER A 67 -58.12 0.58 -4.81
N SER A 68 -58.78 0.55 -3.64
CA SER A 68 -60.18 0.17 -3.33
C SER A 68 -60.57 -1.31 -3.11
N SER A 69 -60.52 -1.75 -1.83
CA SER A 69 -61.63 -2.17 -0.90
C SER A 69 -62.98 -2.71 -1.43
N PRO A 70 -63.90 -3.28 -0.60
CA PRO A 70 -63.84 -4.02 0.69
C PRO A 70 -64.79 -5.28 0.73
N ASP A 71 -64.96 -5.88 1.92
CA ASP A 71 -66.10 -6.68 2.42
C ASP A 71 -66.11 -8.23 2.36
N GLY A 72 -66.24 -8.79 3.56
CA GLY A 72 -66.75 -10.13 3.89
C GLY A 72 -66.78 -10.33 5.42
N PRO A 73 -67.97 -10.31 6.08
CA PRO A 73 -68.09 -10.43 7.55
C PRO A 73 -68.13 -11.89 8.04
N GLU A 74 -67.75 -12.05 9.32
CA GLU A 74 -67.55 -13.26 10.16
C GLU A 74 -68.82 -14.15 10.38
N PRO A 75 -68.93 -15.09 11.39
CA PRO A 75 -67.96 -15.76 12.29
C PRO A 75 -68.24 -17.27 12.53
N SER A 76 -67.31 -18.00 13.18
CA SER A 76 -67.68 -19.12 14.06
C SER A 76 -66.58 -19.43 15.07
N ALA A 77 -66.95 -19.35 16.35
CA ALA A 77 -66.13 -19.57 17.53
C ALA A 77 -65.90 -21.06 17.83
N ASP A 78 -64.71 -21.40 18.35
CA ASP A 78 -64.57 -22.06 19.65
C ASP A 78 -63.12 -21.94 20.19
N PRO A 79 -62.90 -21.80 21.51
CA PRO A 79 -61.59 -21.54 22.10
C PRO A 79 -61.04 -22.79 22.81
N HIS A 80 -59.83 -23.23 22.45
CA HIS A 80 -59.02 -24.05 23.34
C HIS A 80 -57.52 -23.71 23.19
N ASP A 81 -57.00 -23.22 24.31
CA ASP A 81 -55.59 -23.03 24.62
C ASP A 81 -54.77 -24.30 24.40
N GLU A 82 -53.67 -24.19 23.66
CA GLU A 82 -52.43 -24.87 24.03
C GLU A 82 -51.25 -24.06 23.46
N HIS A 83 -50.38 -23.66 24.38
CA HIS A 83 -49.23 -22.79 24.17
C HIS A 83 -48.17 -23.49 23.29
N ASP A 84 -47.93 -22.96 22.10
CA ASP A 84 -46.68 -23.21 21.36
C ASP A 84 -45.76 -22.01 21.58
N ASP A 85 -44.77 -22.20 22.45
CA ASP A 85 -43.70 -21.25 22.74
C ASP A 85 -42.76 -21.13 21.53
N GLY A 86 -43.24 -20.41 20.50
CA GLY A 86 -42.43 -19.99 19.38
C GLY A 86 -41.35 -19.02 19.84
N HIS A 87 -40.14 -19.53 20.03
CA HIS A 87 -38.92 -18.78 20.32
C HIS A 87 -38.69 -17.62 19.33
N GLY A 88 -39.16 -16.44 19.69
CA GLY A 88 -38.80 -15.17 19.06
C GLY A 88 -37.35 -14.82 19.39
N HIS A 89 -36.39 -15.48 18.75
CA HIS A 89 -35.01 -15.01 18.71
C HIS A 89 -34.94 -13.74 17.86
N GLY A 90 -35.36 -12.61 18.42
CA GLY A 90 -34.94 -11.31 17.93
C GLY A 90 -33.41 -11.32 17.95
N HIS A 91 -32.77 -11.36 16.79
CA HIS A 91 -31.32 -11.27 16.68
C HIS A 91 -30.89 -9.89 17.17
N HIS A 92 -30.60 -9.79 18.46
CA HIS A 92 -29.95 -8.62 19.03
C HIS A 92 -28.53 -8.68 18.49
N GLU A 93 -28.23 -7.93 17.43
CA GLU A 93 -26.84 -7.72 17.02
C GLU A 93 -26.08 -7.25 18.27
N PRO A 94 -25.07 -8.00 18.73
CA PRO A 94 -24.35 -7.64 19.93
C PRO A 94 -23.76 -6.24 19.71
N ARG A 95 -24.08 -5.28 20.59
CA ARG A 95 -23.62 -3.88 20.49
C ARG A 95 -22.09 -3.78 20.37
N VAL A 96 -21.37 -4.80 20.85
CA VAL A 96 -19.93 -4.99 20.71
C VAL A 96 -19.48 -5.13 19.25
N GLY A 97 -20.31 -5.67 18.36
CA GLY A 97 -20.03 -5.73 16.92
C GLY A 97 -19.86 -4.35 16.28
N ARG A 98 -20.48 -3.30 16.83
CA ARG A 98 -20.23 -1.90 16.39
C ARG A 98 -18.84 -1.41 16.75
N LEU A 99 -18.19 -2.00 17.75
CA LEU A 99 -16.80 -1.69 18.10
C LEU A 99 -15.83 -2.15 17.00
N LEU A 100 -16.19 -3.16 16.20
CA LEU A 100 -15.42 -3.58 15.03
C LEU A 100 -15.48 -2.56 13.87
N LEU A 101 -16.44 -1.63 13.88
CA LEU A 101 -16.43 -0.51 12.94
C LEU A 101 -15.36 0.53 13.30
N LEU A 102 -14.94 0.60 14.56
CA LEU A 102 -13.93 1.56 15.03
C LEU A 102 -12.56 1.38 14.34
N PRO A 103 -11.95 0.18 14.28
CA PRO A 103 -10.69 0.00 13.54
C PRO A 103 -10.86 0.25 12.03
N VAL A 104 -12.00 -0.12 11.44
CA VAL A 104 -12.30 0.16 10.02
C VAL A 104 -12.39 1.66 9.77
N LEU A 105 -13.12 2.40 10.61
CA LEU A 105 -13.22 3.86 10.57
C LEU A 105 -11.86 4.52 10.82
N GLY A 106 -11.07 3.99 11.75
CA GLY A 106 -9.71 4.45 12.03
C GLY A 106 -8.83 4.36 10.78
N LEU A 107 -8.84 3.23 10.08
CA LEU A 107 -8.09 3.04 8.84
C LEU A 107 -8.61 3.92 7.68
N LEU A 108 -9.91 4.22 7.65
CA LEU A 108 -10.52 5.06 6.62
C LEU A 108 -10.24 6.55 6.85
N LEU A 109 -10.21 6.98 8.12
CA LEU A 109 -10.00 8.37 8.52
C LEU A 109 -8.51 8.73 8.68
N ILE A 110 -7.65 7.75 8.99
CA ILE A 110 -6.21 7.93 9.18
C ILE A 110 -5.50 7.15 8.09
N SER A 111 -5.01 7.85 7.06
CA SER A 111 -4.17 7.25 6.03
C SER A 111 -2.73 7.09 6.57
N PRO A 112 -2.25 5.87 6.84
CA PRO A 112 -0.88 5.68 7.28
C PRO A 112 0.10 6.12 6.19
N PRO A 113 1.27 6.68 6.56
CA PRO A 113 2.32 7.02 5.60
C PRO A 113 2.89 5.75 4.93
N ALA A 114 3.73 5.94 3.92
CA ALA A 114 4.45 4.83 3.29
C ALA A 114 5.34 4.09 4.31
N LEU A 115 5.73 2.85 3.95
CA LEU A 115 6.61 2.04 4.78
C LEU A 115 7.99 2.71 4.92
N GLY A 116 8.35 3.06 6.15
CA GLY A 116 9.59 3.75 6.49
C GLY A 116 10.59 2.90 7.30
N SER A 117 11.46 3.59 8.03
CA SER A 117 12.59 3.10 8.81
C SER A 117 12.21 2.02 9.83
N PHE A 118 11.05 2.17 10.49
CA PHE A 118 10.58 1.17 11.46
C PHE A 118 10.32 -0.18 10.79
N ALA A 119 9.59 -0.19 9.67
CA ALA A 119 9.31 -1.41 8.93
C ALA A 119 10.60 -2.01 8.34
N ALA A 120 11.50 -1.15 7.86
CA ALA A 120 12.81 -1.57 7.35
C ALA A 120 13.69 -2.21 8.44
N GLY A 121 13.63 -1.71 9.68
CA GLY A 121 14.37 -2.28 10.82
C GLY A 121 13.88 -3.67 11.21
N GLN A 122 12.58 -3.95 11.07
CA GLN A 122 11.98 -5.23 11.45
C GLN A 122 12.03 -6.30 10.36
N ALA A 123 12.28 -5.92 9.11
CA ALA A 123 12.37 -6.83 7.98
C ALA A 123 13.82 -7.03 7.53
N GLY A 124 14.15 -8.23 7.04
CA GLY A 124 15.44 -8.50 6.41
C GLY A 124 15.55 -7.87 5.03
N SER A 125 16.78 -7.47 4.65
CA SER A 125 17.06 -6.90 3.33
C SER A 125 16.65 -7.84 2.19
N VAL A 126 16.28 -7.29 1.03
CA VAL A 126 15.95 -8.05 -0.18
C VAL A 126 17.10 -9.01 -0.51
N GLY A 127 16.76 -10.28 -0.72
CA GLY A 127 17.71 -11.28 -1.20
C GLY A 127 18.09 -10.96 -2.64
N LEU A 128 19.34 -10.58 -2.85
CA LEU A 128 19.85 -10.26 -4.18
C LEU A 128 20.05 -11.56 -4.98
N SER A 129 19.75 -11.52 -6.28
CA SER A 129 20.02 -12.61 -7.22
C SER A 129 20.97 -12.12 -8.31
N ALA A 130 21.89 -12.98 -8.75
CA ALA A 130 22.81 -12.65 -9.82
C ALA A 130 22.06 -12.54 -11.15
N ALA A 131 22.32 -11.48 -11.91
CA ALA A 131 21.96 -11.42 -13.32
C ALA A 131 23.07 -12.08 -14.15
N SER A 132 22.70 -12.71 -15.27
CA SER A 132 23.67 -13.30 -16.21
C SER A 132 24.54 -12.25 -16.91
N ASP A 133 24.00 -11.03 -17.09
CA ASP A 133 24.74 -9.86 -17.54
C ASP A 133 24.11 -8.59 -16.96
N TYR A 134 24.93 -7.60 -16.62
CA TYR A 134 24.45 -6.32 -16.08
C TYR A 134 24.46 -5.28 -17.21
N PRO A 135 23.32 -4.64 -17.52
CA PRO A 135 23.26 -3.66 -18.61
C PRO A 135 24.22 -2.48 -18.33
N PRO A 136 24.69 -1.78 -19.37
CA PRO A 136 25.52 -0.60 -19.19
C PRO A 136 24.77 0.45 -18.34
N LEU A 137 25.50 1.12 -17.46
CA LEU A 137 24.95 2.21 -16.66
C LEU A 137 24.67 3.42 -17.55
N PRO A 138 23.66 4.24 -17.22
CA PRO A 138 23.40 5.48 -17.92
C PRO A 138 24.63 6.38 -18.00
N ASP A 139 24.66 7.23 -19.04
CA ASP A 139 25.61 8.33 -19.10
C ASP A 139 25.29 9.38 -18.02
N GLY A 140 26.33 10.05 -17.52
CA GLY A 140 26.19 11.07 -16.48
C GLY A 140 27.27 10.97 -15.40
N ASP A 141 27.44 12.06 -14.67
CA ASP A 141 28.26 12.16 -13.46
C ASP A 141 27.64 13.21 -12.51
N PRO A 142 27.06 12.82 -11.37
CA PRO A 142 26.91 11.44 -10.88
C PRO A 142 25.84 10.65 -11.67
N ILE A 143 25.99 9.33 -11.72
CA ILE A 143 24.99 8.43 -12.31
C ILE A 143 23.87 8.11 -11.32
N GLU A 144 22.63 8.20 -11.77
CA GLU A 144 21.47 7.77 -10.99
C GLU A 144 21.31 6.25 -11.08
N VAL A 145 21.35 5.58 -9.93
CA VAL A 145 21.22 4.13 -9.84
C VAL A 145 20.26 3.78 -8.70
N SER A 146 19.38 2.80 -8.90
CA SER A 146 18.53 2.32 -7.81
C SER A 146 19.38 1.59 -6.76
N LEU A 147 18.92 1.60 -5.49
CA LEU A 147 19.62 0.89 -4.43
C LEU A 147 19.71 -0.63 -4.74
N LEU A 148 18.69 -1.20 -5.37
CA LEU A 148 18.68 -2.61 -5.76
C LEU A 148 19.72 -2.91 -6.84
N ASP A 149 19.83 -2.07 -7.87
CA ASP A 149 20.80 -2.27 -8.96
C ASP A 149 22.24 -2.04 -8.46
N TYR A 150 22.46 -0.99 -7.66
CA TYR A 150 23.75 -0.76 -6.99
C TYR A 150 24.16 -1.96 -6.14
N ALA A 151 23.28 -2.44 -5.24
CA ALA A 151 23.59 -3.55 -4.36
C ALA A 151 23.86 -4.84 -5.15
N SER A 152 23.08 -5.11 -6.20
CA SER A 152 23.26 -6.29 -7.06
C SER A 152 24.63 -6.26 -7.75
N ARG A 153 25.01 -5.14 -8.35
CA ARG A 153 26.32 -4.96 -9.00
C ARG A 153 27.48 -4.99 -8.01
N ALA A 154 27.33 -4.36 -6.86
CA ALA A 154 28.36 -4.36 -5.82
C ALA A 154 28.64 -5.77 -5.28
N VAL A 155 27.59 -6.59 -5.13
CA VAL A 155 27.67 -7.93 -4.54
C VAL A 155 28.07 -9.01 -5.55
N PHE A 156 27.56 -8.98 -6.77
CA PHE A 156 27.75 -10.07 -7.75
C PHE A 156 28.71 -9.73 -8.89
N ASP A 157 28.83 -8.46 -9.26
CA ASP A 157 29.80 -7.99 -10.27
C ASP A 157 31.08 -7.42 -9.62
N SER A 158 31.22 -7.56 -8.29
CA SER A 158 32.31 -6.97 -7.51
C SER A 158 32.57 -5.49 -7.84
N GLY A 159 31.50 -4.77 -8.19
CA GLY A 159 31.58 -3.35 -8.55
C GLY A 159 32.35 -3.03 -9.84
N ARG A 160 32.66 -4.01 -10.71
CA ARG A 160 33.37 -3.75 -11.97
C ARG A 160 32.65 -2.71 -12.82
N SER A 161 31.33 -2.83 -12.96
CA SER A 161 30.50 -1.84 -13.66
C SER A 161 30.39 -0.48 -12.95
N LEU A 162 30.72 -0.39 -11.67
CA LEU A 162 30.63 0.82 -10.85
C LEU A 162 31.98 1.54 -10.67
N THR A 163 33.08 0.92 -11.10
CA THR A 163 34.43 1.41 -10.86
C THR A 163 34.67 2.74 -11.55
N GLY A 164 35.17 3.74 -10.81
CA GLY A 164 35.48 5.08 -11.34
C GLY A 164 34.27 5.96 -11.61
N ARG A 165 33.06 5.58 -11.16
CA ARG A 165 31.82 6.36 -11.32
C ARG A 165 31.35 6.89 -9.97
N ASN A 166 30.87 8.14 -9.94
CA ASN A 166 30.11 8.63 -8.80
C ASN A 166 28.65 8.19 -8.96
N VAL A 167 28.12 7.46 -7.98
CA VAL A 167 26.73 7.02 -7.95
C VAL A 167 25.89 7.96 -7.09
N LYS A 168 24.69 8.25 -7.56
CA LYS A 168 23.65 8.97 -6.83
C LYS A 168 22.57 7.98 -6.43
N LEU A 169 22.40 7.81 -5.12
CA LEU A 169 21.46 6.89 -4.51
C LEU A 169 20.42 7.69 -3.72
N THR A 170 19.14 7.32 -3.85
CA THR A 170 18.04 7.98 -3.15
C THR A 170 17.25 6.98 -2.31
N GLY A 171 17.13 7.26 -1.02
CA GLY A 171 16.44 6.42 -0.05
C GLY A 171 16.22 7.16 1.26
N PHE A 172 15.59 6.49 2.23
CA PHE A 172 15.40 7.03 3.57
C PHE A 172 16.43 6.44 4.55
N ILE A 173 16.70 7.16 5.63
CA ILE A 173 17.61 6.69 6.68
C ILE A 173 16.92 5.64 7.55
N THR A 174 17.61 4.53 7.76
CA THR A 174 17.24 3.50 8.73
C THR A 174 18.43 3.22 9.66
N PRO A 175 18.21 3.00 10.97
CA PRO A 175 19.27 2.57 11.86
C PRO A 175 19.76 1.18 11.47
N GLY A 176 21.08 1.03 11.34
CA GLY A 176 21.74 -0.25 11.16
C GLY A 176 21.91 -1.02 12.48
N PRO A 177 22.38 -2.28 12.42
CA PRO A 177 22.55 -3.13 13.61
C PRO A 177 23.52 -2.52 14.64
N ASP A 178 24.55 -1.82 14.16
CA ASP A 178 25.57 -1.18 14.99
C ASP A 178 25.17 0.25 15.45
N GLY A 179 23.90 0.64 15.24
CA GLY A 179 23.40 1.99 15.48
C GLY A 179 23.82 3.03 14.43
N LYS A 180 24.67 2.65 13.47
CA LYS A 180 25.11 3.53 12.37
C LYS A 180 23.99 3.69 11.32
N PRO A 181 23.84 4.87 10.71
CA PRO A 181 22.83 5.08 9.69
C PRO A 181 23.12 4.25 8.43
N MET A 182 22.07 3.64 7.89
CA MET A 182 22.04 2.98 6.60
C MET A 182 21.03 3.69 5.70
N ILE A 183 21.25 3.66 4.39
CA ILE A 183 20.25 4.12 3.42
C ILE A 183 19.41 2.91 2.99
N ALA A 184 18.09 3.09 2.98
CA ALA A 184 17.16 2.04 2.58
C ALA A 184 16.08 2.54 1.63
N ARG A 185 15.51 1.61 0.87
CA ARG A 185 14.31 1.83 0.09
C ARG A 185 13.46 0.57 0.13
N MET A 186 12.14 0.71 0.15
CA MET A 186 11.25 -0.46 0.14
C MET A 186 10.97 -0.88 -1.30
N VAL A 187 11.02 -2.18 -1.58
CA VAL A 187 10.71 -2.80 -2.87
C VAL A 187 9.39 -3.56 -2.72
N LEU A 188 8.47 -3.35 -3.67
CA LEU A 188 7.16 -4.02 -3.70
C LEU A 188 7.08 -4.98 -4.88
N THR A 189 6.48 -6.15 -4.63
CA THR A 189 6.08 -7.06 -5.72
C THR A 189 4.69 -6.67 -6.22
N CYS A 190 3.72 -6.52 -5.31
CA CYS A 190 2.35 -6.11 -5.61
C CYS A 190 1.79 -5.05 -4.65
N CYS A 191 2.14 -5.08 -3.35
CA CYS A 191 1.59 -4.16 -2.36
C CYS A 191 2.46 -3.99 -1.11
N ALA A 192 2.17 -2.99 -0.30
CA ALA A 192 2.84 -2.69 0.96
C ALA A 192 3.00 -3.90 1.89
N ALA A 193 2.07 -4.87 1.85
CA ALA A 193 2.14 -6.07 2.67
C ALA A 193 3.29 -7.03 2.29
N ASP A 194 3.76 -6.98 1.05
CA ASP A 194 4.94 -7.75 0.59
C ASP A 194 6.23 -6.94 0.59
N GLY A 195 6.15 -5.67 1.01
CA GLY A 195 7.26 -4.73 0.96
C GLY A 195 8.47 -5.23 1.75
N ARG A 196 9.64 -5.25 1.10
CA ARG A 196 10.92 -5.58 1.74
C ARG A 196 11.93 -4.47 1.53
N PRO A 197 12.77 -4.15 2.54
CA PRO A 197 13.79 -3.12 2.40
C PRO A 197 14.95 -3.64 1.55
N ILE A 198 15.53 -2.82 0.69
CA ILE A 198 16.92 -2.97 0.28
C ILE A 198 17.75 -2.02 1.15
N LYS A 199 18.70 -2.57 1.91
CA LYS A 199 19.56 -1.81 2.82
C LYS A 199 20.97 -1.71 2.24
N ILE A 200 21.55 -0.52 2.28
CA ILE A 200 22.95 -0.26 1.93
C ILE A 200 23.64 0.42 3.10
N GLY A 201 24.77 -0.12 3.50
CA GLY A 201 25.63 0.49 4.49
C GLY A 201 26.33 1.72 3.93
N MET A 202 26.58 2.72 4.78
CA MET A 202 27.28 3.94 4.37
C MET A 202 28.60 4.04 5.12
N ALA A 203 29.65 4.32 4.38
CA ALA A 203 30.98 4.69 4.87
C ALA A 203 31.36 6.08 4.36
N GLY A 204 32.52 6.61 4.75
CA GLY A 204 32.98 7.93 4.32
C GLY A 204 32.46 9.06 5.20
N VAL A 205 31.88 10.09 4.60
CA VAL A 205 31.40 11.28 5.32
C VAL A 205 30.25 10.90 6.29
N PRO A 206 30.26 11.38 7.55
CA PRO A 206 29.16 11.13 8.48
C PRO A 206 27.82 11.67 7.96
N ILE A 207 26.77 10.87 8.13
CA ILE A 207 25.39 11.27 7.85
C ILE A 207 24.73 11.63 9.18
N ASP A 208 24.27 12.87 9.30
CA ASP A 208 23.54 13.38 10.47
C ASP A 208 22.11 13.72 10.06
N ALA A 209 21.36 12.69 9.69
CA ALA A 209 19.95 12.77 9.33
C ALA A 209 19.15 11.80 10.21
N PRO A 210 17.96 12.21 10.70
CA PRO A 210 17.15 11.34 11.55
C PRO A 210 16.61 10.14 10.77
N ALA A 211 16.23 9.09 11.49
CA ALA A 211 15.49 7.98 10.87
C ALA A 211 14.22 8.50 10.16
N ASP A 212 13.85 7.85 9.06
CA ASP A 212 12.78 8.27 8.12
C ASP A 212 13.06 9.51 7.26
N ALA A 213 14.16 10.25 7.48
CA ALA A 213 14.54 11.33 6.58
C ALA A 213 14.93 10.79 5.21
N TRP A 214 14.40 11.40 4.15
CA TRP A 214 14.78 11.08 2.78
C TRP A 214 16.06 11.83 2.41
N VAL A 215 17.02 11.08 1.86
CA VAL A 215 18.32 11.62 1.49
C VAL A 215 18.70 11.23 0.07
N GLU A 216 19.46 12.11 -0.56
CA GLU A 216 20.22 11.82 -1.76
C GLU A 216 21.69 11.74 -1.39
N VAL A 217 22.31 10.61 -1.69
CA VAL A 217 23.70 10.30 -1.35
C VAL A 217 24.49 10.17 -2.65
N VAL A 218 25.56 10.95 -2.77
CA VAL A 218 26.56 10.82 -3.82
C VAL A 218 27.80 10.14 -3.25
N GLY A 219 28.21 9.03 -3.85
CA GLY A 219 29.33 8.24 -3.37
C GLY A 219 29.99 7.41 -4.46
N VAL A 220 30.94 6.59 -4.07
CA VAL A 220 31.64 5.65 -4.95
C VAL A 220 31.54 4.22 -4.41
N TYR A 221 31.80 3.25 -5.29
CA TYR A 221 31.80 1.84 -4.93
C TYR A 221 32.73 1.54 -3.75
N SER A 222 32.24 0.73 -2.80
CA SER A 222 33.02 0.13 -1.73
C SER A 222 32.98 -1.39 -1.82
N SER A 223 34.12 -2.04 -1.63
CA SER A 223 34.23 -3.51 -1.59
C SER A 223 33.75 -4.11 -0.27
N GLN A 224 33.36 -3.30 0.70
CA GLN A 224 32.84 -3.77 1.99
C GLN A 224 31.47 -4.42 1.81
N ILE A 225 31.32 -5.62 2.37
CA ILE A 225 30.06 -6.37 2.41
C ILE A 225 29.75 -6.72 3.86
N GLY A 226 28.55 -6.36 4.31
CA GLY A 226 27.98 -6.76 5.59
C GLY A 226 26.89 -7.81 5.42
N THR A 227 26.26 -8.16 6.53
CA THR A 227 25.11 -9.07 6.57
C THR A 227 23.96 -8.43 7.31
N ASP A 228 22.74 -8.65 6.81
CA ASP A 228 21.52 -8.27 7.50
C ASP A 228 21.27 -9.25 8.66
N PRO A 229 21.03 -8.77 9.90
CA PRO A 229 20.88 -9.65 11.05
C PRO A 229 19.60 -10.51 11.01
N VAL A 230 18.55 -10.06 10.30
CA VAL A 230 17.24 -10.72 10.30
C VAL A 230 17.25 -11.94 9.39
N ASN A 231 17.86 -11.85 8.20
CA ASN A 231 17.82 -12.92 7.20
C ASN A 231 19.18 -13.30 6.60
N GLN A 232 20.28 -12.74 7.13
CA GLN A 232 21.66 -12.99 6.66
C GLN A 232 21.90 -12.61 5.19
N ALA A 233 21.04 -11.75 4.61
CA ALA A 233 21.25 -11.23 3.26
C ALA A 233 22.52 -10.38 3.21
N ARG A 234 23.25 -10.44 2.08
CA ARG A 234 24.43 -9.60 1.86
C ARG A 234 24.02 -8.14 1.70
N VAL A 235 24.69 -7.26 2.43
CA VAL A 235 24.47 -5.81 2.43
C VAL A 235 25.69 -5.15 1.82
N ALA A 236 25.49 -4.47 0.69
CA ALA A 236 26.55 -3.67 0.06
C ALA A 236 26.80 -2.37 0.83
N TYR A 237 28.00 -1.82 0.68
CA TYR A 237 28.34 -0.49 1.21
C TYR A 237 28.63 0.49 0.09
N VAL A 238 28.41 1.77 0.36
CA VAL A 238 28.83 2.90 -0.49
C VAL A 238 29.77 3.81 0.31
N ASP A 239 30.85 4.28 -0.32
CA ASP A 239 31.74 5.30 0.25
C ASP A 239 31.19 6.69 -0.10
N VAL A 240 30.53 7.33 0.87
CA VAL A 240 29.81 8.58 0.69
C VAL A 240 30.77 9.76 0.60
N ARG A 241 30.60 10.57 -0.45
CA ARG A 241 31.33 11.82 -0.68
C ARG A 241 30.54 13.04 -0.23
N SER A 242 29.25 13.06 -0.54
CA SER A 242 28.33 14.13 -0.15
C SER A 242 26.91 13.60 -0.04
N TRP A 243 26.10 14.28 0.75
CA TRP A 243 24.68 13.96 0.89
C TRP A 243 23.88 15.23 1.11
N GLN A 244 22.59 15.15 0.81
CA GLN A 244 21.61 16.20 1.13
C GLN A 244 20.28 15.55 1.52
N GLU A 245 19.56 16.19 2.43
CA GLU A 245 18.17 15.85 2.72
C GLU A 245 17.27 16.35 1.60
N ILE A 246 16.23 15.57 1.26
CA ILE A 246 15.26 15.87 0.21
C ILE A 246 13.85 15.57 0.72
N ASP A 247 12.83 16.10 0.03
CA ASP A 247 11.45 15.69 0.26
C ASP A 247 11.21 14.24 -0.17
N GLU A 248 10.22 13.58 0.46
CA GLU A 248 9.77 12.24 0.06
C GLU A 248 9.43 12.19 -1.44
N PRO A 249 10.09 11.33 -2.22
CA PRO A 249 9.78 11.19 -3.64
C PRO A 249 8.32 10.73 -3.84
N LYS A 250 7.70 11.16 -4.94
CA LYS A 250 6.34 10.70 -5.32
C LYS A 250 6.22 9.17 -5.37
N GLN A 251 7.32 8.50 -5.74
CA GLN A 251 7.46 7.04 -5.71
C GLN A 251 8.37 6.66 -4.54
N PRO A 252 7.81 6.43 -3.33
CA PRO A 252 8.60 6.08 -2.14
C PRO A 252 9.19 4.66 -2.25
N TYR A 253 8.75 3.88 -3.22
CA TYR A 253 9.19 2.52 -3.45
C TYR A 253 10.12 2.40 -4.66
N ALA A 254 10.95 1.36 -4.66
CA ALA A 254 11.86 0.99 -5.74
C ALA A 254 11.28 -0.11 -6.64
#